data_AF-A0A7J4SNW7-F1
#
_entry.id   AF-A0A7J4SNW7-F1
#
_cell.length_a   1.000
_cell.length_b   1.000
_cell.length_c   1.000
_cell.angle_alpha   90.00
_cell.angle_beta   90.00
_cell.angle_gamma   90.00
#
_symmetry.space_group_name_H-M   'P 1'
#
loop_
_entity.id
_entity.type
_entity.pdbx_description
1 polymer ?
#
loop_
_entity_poly.entity_id
_entity_poly.type
_entity_poly.pdbx_seq_one_letter_code
_entity_poly.pdbx_strand_id
1 'polypeptide(L)'
;MADENPEQKHTLRLRSLRMRWQILTLQLVATLALASLLLTMTSVYGECNQDFIDEAEGSTYWCPAFEHTRGMAYVEEAFDRESILPDFITGADRVGEAALLIPSLFCLLLTGIHAYASSRSSKTRRRIKNTIYATALIAGFGPFLFEWIASMISYQMLYIPFGQEFSALNHGARLSLTMQVISEIIVMGVVFIPVLFGLIGIWNISMRAIIATISYSVMFIIFHALLTFEAVLESVQGIGLKPLPAQIGDSTLFGGLVSP
;
A
#
# COMPACT_ATOMS: atom_id res chain seq x y z
N MET A 1 6.35 -13.35 56.50
CA MET A 1 7.29 -13.35 55.37
C MET A 1 6.62 -14.09 54.24
N ALA A 2 5.93 -13.36 53.37
CA ALA A 2 5.36 -13.93 52.15
C ALA A 2 6.43 -13.85 51.07
N ASP A 3 6.75 -15.01 50.50
CA ASP A 3 7.70 -15.22 49.42
C ASP A 3 7.21 -14.49 48.16
N GLU A 4 7.89 -13.41 47.77
CA GLU A 4 7.56 -12.66 46.56
C GLU A 4 8.14 -13.38 45.34
N ASN A 5 7.24 -13.97 44.55
CA ASN A 5 7.53 -14.67 43.30
C ASN A 5 8.36 -13.79 42.32
N PRO A 6 9.56 -14.24 41.88
CA PRO A 6 10.47 -13.47 41.02
C PRO A 6 9.95 -13.20 39.59
N GLU A 7 8.89 -13.87 39.13
CA GLU A 7 8.37 -13.70 37.78
C GLU A 7 7.70 -12.33 37.54
N GLN A 8 7.22 -11.67 38.59
CA GLN A 8 6.49 -10.40 38.47
C GLN A 8 7.40 -9.18 38.20
N LYS A 9 8.71 -9.31 38.41
CA LYS A 9 9.71 -8.24 38.18
C LYS A 9 10.15 -8.10 36.72
N HIS A 10 9.88 -9.07 35.85
CA HIS A 10 10.40 -9.07 34.47
C HIS A 10 9.57 -8.25 33.47
N THR A 11 8.31 -7.94 33.77
CA THR A 11 7.42 -7.24 32.82
C THR A 11 7.48 -5.71 32.92
N LEU A 12 7.94 -5.16 34.05
CA LEU A 12 8.07 -3.72 34.30
C LEU A 12 9.33 -3.07 33.69
N ARG A 13 10.32 -3.86 33.24
CA ARG A 13 11.59 -3.35 32.67
C ARG A 13 11.57 -3.02 31.18
N LEU A 14 10.52 -3.39 30.43
CA LEU A 14 10.46 -3.10 28.98
C LEU A 14 10.38 -1.59 28.69
N ARG A 15 9.74 -0.82 29.59
CA ARG A 15 9.65 0.65 29.44
C ARG A 15 11.00 1.36 29.69
N SER A 16 11.83 0.84 30.60
CA SER A 16 13.15 1.43 30.90
C SER A 16 14.23 1.06 29.88
N LEU A 17 14.08 -0.07 29.18
CA LEU A 17 14.93 -0.42 28.03
C LEU A 17 14.75 0.56 26.86
N ARG A 18 13.52 1.05 26.61
CA ARG A 18 13.18 1.94 25.48
C ARG A 18 13.89 3.31 25.51
N MET A 19 14.41 3.72 26.67
CA MET A 19 15.15 4.97 26.89
C MET A 19 16.66 4.74 27.02
N ARG A 20 17.19 3.65 26.45
CA ARG A 20 18.63 3.51 26.24
C ARG A 20 18.99 4.11 24.90
N TRP A 21 19.88 5.08 24.90
CA TRP A 21 20.39 5.73 23.69
C TRP A 21 20.81 4.74 22.59
N GLN A 22 21.37 3.59 22.98
CA GLN A 22 21.73 2.51 22.06
C GLN A 22 20.55 1.93 21.25
N ILE A 23 19.34 1.89 21.82
CA ILE A 23 18.16 1.37 21.10
C ILE A 23 17.63 2.45 20.15
N LEU A 24 17.60 3.70 20.58
CA LEU A 24 17.18 4.82 19.74
C LEU A 24 18.10 4.98 18.53
N THR A 25 19.42 4.84 18.70
CA THR A 25 20.36 4.89 17.57
C THR A 25 20.12 3.75 16.59
N LEU A 26 19.89 2.51 17.07
CA LEU A 26 19.55 1.37 16.22
C LEU A 26 18.23 1.59 15.47
N GLN A 27 17.22 2.15 16.13
CA GLN A 27 15.93 2.45 15.49
C GLN A 27 16.07 3.52 14.40
N LEU A 28 16.84 4.59 14.65
CA LEU A 28 17.11 5.61 13.65
C LEU A 28 17.86 5.05 12.44
N VAL A 29 18.93 4.27 12.67
CA VAL A 29 19.68 3.62 11.59
C VAL A 29 18.78 2.66 10.80
N ALA A 30 17.93 1.89 11.47
CA ALA A 30 16.99 1.00 10.80
C ALA A 30 15.93 1.76 9.98
N THR A 31 15.44 2.92 10.46
CA THR A 31 14.52 3.76 9.68
C THR A 31 15.19 4.35 8.45
N LEU A 32 16.47 4.76 8.55
CA LEU A 32 17.24 5.24 7.40
C LEU A 32 17.49 4.11 6.40
N ALA A 33 17.79 2.89 6.89
CA ALA A 33 17.93 1.72 6.03
C ALA A 33 16.62 1.37 5.30
N LEU A 34 15.47 1.47 5.98
CA LEU A 34 14.16 1.27 5.37
C LEU A 34 13.86 2.34 4.30
N ALA A 35 14.18 3.60 4.57
CA ALA A 35 14.03 4.69 3.60
C ALA A 35 14.95 4.46 2.39
N SER A 36 16.20 4.07 2.61
CA SER A 36 17.12 3.71 1.54
C SER A 36 16.60 2.53 0.71
N LEU A 37 16.03 1.50 1.35
CA LEU A 37 15.43 0.38 0.64
C LEU A 37 14.27 0.84 -0.26
N LEU A 38 13.39 1.70 0.25
CA LEU A 38 12.28 2.26 -0.53
C LEU A 38 12.79 3.03 -1.76
N LEU A 39 13.77 3.92 -1.58
CA LEU A 39 14.34 4.69 -2.69
C LEU A 39 15.04 3.79 -3.71
N THR A 40 15.79 2.78 -3.27
CA THR A 40 16.42 1.80 -4.17
C THR A 40 15.37 0.99 -4.93
N MET A 41 14.29 0.57 -4.28
CA MET A 41 13.22 -0.17 -4.93
C MET A 41 12.48 0.68 -5.97
N THR A 42 12.18 1.95 -5.65
CA THR A 42 11.54 2.84 -6.62
C THR A 42 12.47 3.21 -7.77
N SER A 43 13.75 3.46 -7.52
CA SER A 43 14.68 3.79 -8.62
C SER A 43 14.96 2.61 -9.55
N VAL A 44 14.96 1.37 -9.05
CA VAL A 44 15.22 0.17 -9.87
C VAL A 44 13.95 -0.38 -10.51
N TYR A 45 12.83 -0.37 -9.79
CA TYR A 45 11.59 -1.05 -10.19
C TYR A 45 10.36 -0.13 -10.26
N GLY A 46 10.54 1.19 -10.13
CA GLY A 46 9.44 2.16 -10.16
C GLY A 46 8.93 2.47 -11.56
N GLU A 47 9.79 2.38 -12.58
CA GLU A 47 9.40 2.72 -13.94
C GLU A 47 8.79 1.52 -14.70
N CYS A 48 7.70 1.78 -15.41
CA CYS A 48 7.12 0.87 -16.39
C CYS A 48 7.94 0.88 -17.70
N ASN A 49 7.74 -0.13 -18.55
CA ASN A 49 8.36 -0.15 -19.87
C ASN A 49 7.89 1.06 -20.71
N GLN A 50 8.81 1.75 -21.41
CA GLN A 50 8.48 2.92 -22.23
C GLN A 50 7.59 2.55 -23.42
N ASP A 51 7.84 1.40 -24.06
CA ASP A 51 7.00 0.92 -25.17
C ASP A 51 5.54 0.77 -24.74
N PHE A 52 5.30 0.31 -23.50
CA PHE A 52 3.97 0.18 -22.92
C PHE A 52 3.30 1.53 -22.61
N ILE A 53 4.11 2.55 -22.31
CA ILE A 53 3.61 3.92 -22.10
C ILE A 53 3.23 4.55 -23.44
N ASP A 54 4.07 4.34 -24.45
CA ASP A 54 3.91 4.91 -25.79
C ASP A 54 2.74 4.27 -26.55
N GLU A 55 2.54 2.95 -26.39
CA GLU A 55 1.38 2.22 -26.91
C GLU A 55 0.05 2.67 -26.30
N ALA A 56 0.07 3.38 -25.17
CA ALA A 56 -1.15 3.76 -24.47
C ALA A 56 -1.93 4.91 -25.12
N GLU A 57 -1.39 5.57 -26.16
CA GLU A 57 -2.07 6.61 -26.96
C GLU A 57 -2.87 7.66 -26.15
N GLY A 58 -2.42 7.98 -24.94
CA GLY A 58 -3.07 8.95 -24.04
C GLY A 58 -4.05 8.37 -23.02
N SER A 59 -4.27 7.05 -23.01
CA SER A 59 -4.91 6.32 -21.91
C SER A 59 -3.89 5.91 -20.86
N THR A 60 -4.30 5.82 -19.60
CA THR A 60 -3.47 5.30 -18.52
C THR A 60 -3.74 3.81 -18.37
N TYR A 61 -2.74 2.99 -18.66
CA TYR A 61 -2.79 1.57 -18.33
C TYR A 61 -2.27 1.31 -16.92
N TRP A 62 -2.90 0.35 -16.24
CA TRP A 62 -2.42 -0.14 -14.96
C TRP A 62 -1.10 -0.90 -15.15
N CYS A 63 -0.07 -0.41 -14.47
CA CYS A 63 1.24 -1.04 -14.41
C CYS A 63 1.58 -1.29 -12.95
N PRO A 64 1.85 -2.54 -12.53
CA PRO A 64 2.14 -2.90 -11.15
C PRO A 64 3.59 -2.58 -10.72
N ALA A 65 4.14 -1.46 -11.19
CA ALA A 65 5.48 -1.01 -10.84
C ALA A 65 5.55 -0.48 -9.40
N PHE A 66 6.76 -0.28 -8.88
CA PHE A 66 6.99 0.26 -7.53
C PHE A 66 6.85 1.80 -7.47
N GLU A 67 6.01 2.36 -8.34
CA GLU A 67 5.58 3.75 -8.40
C GLU A 67 4.04 3.78 -8.31
N HIS A 68 3.50 4.50 -7.32
CA HIS A 68 2.07 4.49 -7.03
C HIS A 68 1.28 5.56 -7.81
N THR A 69 1.93 6.62 -8.30
CA THR A 69 1.30 7.77 -8.98
C THR A 69 0.59 7.36 -10.27
N ARG A 70 1.20 6.48 -11.07
CA ARG A 70 0.57 5.94 -12.29
C ARG A 70 -0.62 5.04 -11.98
N GLY A 71 -0.54 4.28 -10.89
CA GLY A 71 -1.67 3.51 -10.37
C GLY A 71 -2.82 4.41 -9.90
N MET A 72 -2.52 5.58 -9.33
CA MET A 72 -3.54 6.57 -8.95
C MET A 72 -4.23 7.14 -10.19
N ALA A 73 -3.46 7.54 -11.21
CA ALA A 73 -4.02 8.04 -12.48
C ALA A 73 -4.92 7.00 -13.17
N TYR A 74 -4.52 5.72 -13.15
CA TYR A 74 -5.35 4.62 -13.64
C TYR A 74 -6.70 4.52 -12.90
N VAL A 75 -6.70 4.72 -11.58
CA VAL A 75 -7.95 4.68 -10.80
C VAL A 75 -8.83 5.87 -11.17
N GLU A 76 -8.28 7.06 -11.35
CA GLU A 76 -9.06 8.24 -11.77
C GLU A 76 -9.73 8.03 -13.13
N GLU A 77 -8.99 7.50 -14.10
CA GLU A 77 -9.53 7.20 -15.43
C GLU A 77 -10.58 6.08 -15.38
N ALA A 78 -10.33 5.01 -14.62
CA ALA A 78 -11.26 3.89 -14.50
C ALA A 78 -12.62 4.28 -13.87
N PHE A 79 -12.63 5.32 -13.03
CA PHE A 79 -13.85 5.84 -12.41
C PHE A 79 -14.39 7.13 -13.04
N ASP A 80 -13.72 7.65 -14.09
CA ASP A 80 -14.03 8.93 -14.76
C ASP A 80 -14.23 10.07 -13.75
N ARG A 81 -13.32 10.16 -12.77
CA ARG A 81 -13.40 11.10 -11.65
C ARG A 81 -12.02 11.35 -11.04
N GLU A 82 -11.80 12.59 -10.59
CA GLU A 82 -10.65 12.94 -9.76
C GLU A 82 -10.55 12.06 -8.51
N SER A 83 -9.33 11.90 -8.00
CA SER A 83 -9.05 11.12 -6.81
C SER A 83 -9.80 11.64 -5.58
N ILE A 84 -10.27 10.70 -4.76
CA ILE A 84 -10.97 11.03 -3.51
C ILE A 84 -9.95 11.30 -2.40
N LEU A 85 -8.85 10.54 -2.39
CA LEU A 85 -7.70 10.85 -1.57
C LEU A 85 -6.99 12.08 -2.13
N PRO A 86 -6.81 13.16 -1.33
CA PRO A 86 -6.17 14.38 -1.82
C PRO A 86 -4.77 14.13 -2.39
N ASP A 87 -4.47 14.75 -3.54
CA ASP A 87 -3.17 14.63 -4.23
C ASP A 87 -1.98 14.92 -3.35
N PHE A 88 -2.10 15.86 -2.41
CA PHE A 88 -1.04 16.14 -1.44
C PHE A 88 -0.70 14.91 -0.58
N ILE A 89 -1.70 14.12 -0.15
CA ILE A 89 -1.49 12.94 0.68
C ILE A 89 -0.92 11.79 -0.14
N THR A 90 -1.43 11.62 -1.36
CA THR A 90 -0.99 10.56 -2.28
C THR A 90 0.36 10.92 -2.93
N GLY A 91 0.74 12.19 -2.99
CA GLY A 91 1.92 12.65 -3.73
C GLY A 91 1.75 12.59 -5.24
N ALA A 92 0.52 12.48 -5.75
CA ALA A 92 0.22 12.41 -7.19
C ALA A 92 0.56 13.72 -7.92
N ASP A 93 0.62 14.84 -7.19
CA ASP A 93 1.03 16.16 -7.68
C ASP A 93 2.56 16.32 -7.87
N ARG A 94 3.33 15.27 -7.58
CA ARG A 94 4.81 15.30 -7.58
C ARG A 94 5.38 14.24 -8.50
N VAL A 95 6.62 14.45 -8.91
CA VAL A 95 7.35 13.58 -9.85
C VAL A 95 8.54 12.93 -9.16
N GLY A 96 8.78 11.65 -9.48
CA GLY A 96 9.93 10.88 -9.02
C GLY A 96 9.94 10.66 -7.50
N GLU A 97 11.13 10.71 -6.89
CA GLU A 97 11.30 10.42 -5.46
C GLU A 97 10.52 11.36 -4.53
N ALA A 98 10.22 12.58 -5.00
CA ALA A 98 9.46 13.56 -4.22
C ALA A 98 8.00 13.13 -3.96
N ALA A 99 7.44 12.26 -4.81
CA ALA A 99 6.11 11.69 -4.65
C ALA A 99 6.02 10.69 -3.48
N LEU A 100 7.14 10.08 -3.07
CA LEU A 100 7.19 9.12 -1.97
C LEU A 100 7.20 9.78 -0.59
N LEU A 101 7.59 11.05 -0.52
CA LEU A 101 7.88 11.73 0.74
C LEU A 101 6.64 11.91 1.62
N ILE A 102 5.53 12.43 1.08
CA ILE A 102 4.33 12.65 1.89
C ILE A 102 3.67 11.34 2.32
N PRO A 103 3.44 10.37 1.41
CA PRO A 103 2.92 9.07 1.80
C PRO A 103 3.76 8.36 2.87
N SER A 104 5.10 8.43 2.79
CA SER A 104 5.98 7.81 3.80
C SER A 104 5.90 8.53 5.16
N LEU A 105 5.79 9.86 5.18
CA LEU A 105 5.48 10.62 6.41
C LEU A 105 4.11 10.23 6.98
N PHE A 106 3.12 9.98 6.12
CA PHE A 106 1.83 9.48 6.55
C PHE A 106 1.93 8.08 7.17
N CYS A 107 2.77 7.18 6.62
CA CYS A 107 3.07 5.89 7.26
C CYS A 107 3.73 6.03 8.64
N LEU A 108 4.61 7.01 8.83
CA LEU A 108 5.19 7.33 10.13
C LEU A 108 4.11 7.77 11.13
N LEU A 109 3.19 8.64 10.70
CA LEU A 109 2.06 9.08 11.51
C LEU A 109 1.14 7.91 11.90
N LEU A 110 0.79 7.04 10.94
CA LEU A 110 0.01 5.82 11.19
C LEU A 110 0.72 4.88 12.15
N THR A 111 2.05 4.74 12.04
CA THR A 111 2.86 3.94 12.97
C THR A 111 2.79 4.51 14.39
N GLY A 112 2.88 5.83 14.54
CA GLY A 112 2.72 6.51 15.83
C GLY A 112 1.34 6.26 16.45
N ILE A 113 0.27 6.39 15.66
CA ILE A 113 -1.10 6.09 16.08
C ILE A 113 -1.23 4.62 16.49
N HIS A 114 -0.67 3.71 15.69
CA HIS A 114 -0.67 2.29 15.99
C HIS A 114 0.08 1.97 17.29
N ALA A 115 1.28 2.54 17.49
CA ALA A 115 2.06 2.39 18.71
C ALA A 115 1.28 2.88 19.94
N TYR A 116 0.64 4.04 19.83
CA TYR A 116 -0.22 4.60 20.88
C TYR A 116 -1.41 3.67 21.19
N ALA A 117 -2.15 3.22 20.18
CA ALA A 117 -3.27 2.30 20.34
C ALA A 117 -2.82 0.94 20.94
N SER A 118 -1.64 0.46 20.57
CA SER A 118 -1.07 -0.81 21.05
C SER A 118 -0.70 -0.79 22.54
N SER A 119 -0.34 0.38 23.08
CA SER A 119 -0.01 0.57 24.49
C SER A 119 -1.23 0.59 25.42
N ARG A 120 -2.44 0.64 24.87
CA ARG A 120 -3.69 0.66 25.65
C ARG A 120 -4.06 -0.75 26.11
N SER A 121 -4.89 -0.81 27.15
CA SER A 121 -5.41 -2.08 27.70
C SER A 121 -6.13 -2.92 26.64
N SER A 122 -6.21 -4.24 26.83
CA SER A 122 -6.86 -5.16 25.89
C SER A 122 -8.31 -4.76 25.57
N LYS A 123 -9.07 -4.31 26.59
CA LYS A 123 -10.44 -3.81 26.44
C LYS A 123 -10.49 -2.56 25.57
N THR A 124 -9.63 -1.57 25.86
CA THR A 124 -9.57 -0.32 25.08
C THR A 124 -9.11 -0.57 23.65
N ARG A 125 -8.11 -1.44 23.44
CA ARG A 125 -7.62 -1.83 22.11
C ARG A 125 -8.72 -2.48 21.27
N ARG A 126 -9.54 -3.35 21.86
CA ARG A 126 -10.70 -3.96 21.18
C ARG A 126 -11.74 -2.90 20.81
N ARG A 127 -12.04 -1.96 21.71
CA ARG A 127 -12.95 -0.84 21.42
C ARG A 127 -12.44 0.01 20.25
N ILE A 128 -11.17 0.42 20.27
CA ILE A 128 -10.56 1.19 19.16
C ILE A 128 -10.69 0.45 17.84
N LYS A 129 -10.33 -0.84 17.79
CA LYS A 129 -10.46 -1.65 16.56
C LYS A 129 -11.91 -1.72 16.08
N ASN A 130 -12.85 -2.01 16.98
CA ASN A 130 -14.26 -2.08 16.63
C ASN A 130 -14.80 -0.73 16.15
N THR A 131 -14.38 0.37 16.77
CA THR A 131 -14.75 1.72 16.33
C THR A 131 -14.20 2.00 14.94
N ILE A 132 -12.92 1.70 14.66
CA ILE A 132 -12.34 1.88 13.32
C ILE A 132 -13.13 1.08 12.27
N TYR A 133 -13.40 -0.21 12.52
CA TYR A 133 -14.15 -1.03 11.57
C TYR A 133 -15.60 -0.57 11.38
N ALA A 134 -16.28 -0.21 12.48
CA ALA A 134 -17.64 0.30 12.40
C ALA A 134 -17.69 1.64 11.64
N THR A 135 -16.77 2.55 11.92
CA THR A 135 -16.68 3.83 11.22
C THR A 135 -16.36 3.63 9.75
N ALA A 136 -15.43 2.75 9.38
CA ALA A 136 -15.12 2.46 7.98
C ALA A 136 -16.32 1.87 7.23
N LEU A 137 -17.04 0.93 7.85
CA LEU A 137 -18.23 0.33 7.26
C LEU A 137 -19.38 1.34 7.09
N ILE A 138 -19.63 2.15 8.12
CA ILE A 138 -20.68 3.18 8.08
C ILE A 138 -20.31 4.29 7.10
N ALA A 139 -19.05 4.73 7.04
CA ALA A 139 -18.63 5.75 6.10
C ALA A 139 -18.69 5.26 4.64
N GLY A 140 -18.30 4.01 4.38
CA GLY A 140 -18.31 3.43 3.04
C GLY A 140 -19.70 3.03 2.54
N PHE A 141 -20.51 2.37 3.35
CA PHE A 141 -21.82 1.86 2.91
C PHE A 141 -23.01 2.64 3.45
N GLY A 142 -22.82 3.40 4.52
CA GLY A 142 -23.89 4.16 5.17
C GLY A 142 -24.56 5.19 4.25
N PRO A 143 -23.81 6.06 3.53
CA PRO A 143 -24.42 7.03 2.61
C PRO A 143 -25.29 6.36 1.54
N PHE A 144 -24.79 5.27 0.94
CA PHE A 144 -25.53 4.49 -0.04
C PHE A 144 -26.82 3.89 0.54
N LEU A 145 -26.71 3.19 1.69
CA LEU A 145 -27.88 2.60 2.34
C LEU A 145 -28.89 3.65 2.77
N PHE A 146 -28.42 4.78 3.28
CA PHE A 146 -29.27 5.89 3.71
C PHE A 146 -30.03 6.48 2.54
N GLU A 147 -29.37 6.80 1.43
CA GLU A 147 -30.02 7.38 0.24
C GLU A 147 -31.02 6.41 -0.39
N TRP A 148 -30.65 5.13 -0.51
CA TRP A 148 -31.54 4.10 -1.05
C TRP A 148 -32.77 3.89 -0.16
N ILE A 149 -32.59 3.74 1.16
CA ILE A 149 -33.71 3.54 2.10
C ILE A 149 -34.60 4.79 2.17
N ALA A 150 -34.01 5.99 2.25
CA ALA A 150 -34.76 7.23 2.26
C ALA A 150 -35.60 7.40 0.98
N SER A 151 -35.04 7.00 -0.16
CA SER A 151 -35.74 7.02 -1.44
C SER A 151 -36.89 6.00 -1.48
N MET A 152 -36.71 4.77 -1.00
CA MET A 152 -37.80 3.79 -0.87
C MET A 152 -38.96 4.29 0.00
N ILE A 153 -38.65 4.98 1.10
CA ILE A 153 -39.67 5.58 1.98
C ILE A 153 -40.37 6.74 1.27
N SER A 154 -39.63 7.60 0.57
CA SER A 154 -40.16 8.79 -0.08
C SER A 154 -41.06 8.47 -1.27
N TYR A 155 -40.70 7.45 -2.07
CA TYR A 155 -41.47 7.00 -3.23
C TYR A 155 -42.44 5.87 -2.92
N GLN A 156 -42.46 5.38 -1.67
CA GLN A 156 -43.33 4.29 -1.19
C GLN A 156 -43.26 3.01 -2.04
N MET A 157 -42.08 2.72 -2.59
CA MET A 157 -41.85 1.58 -3.49
C MET A 157 -40.63 0.79 -3.01
N LEU A 158 -40.73 -0.54 -3.04
CA LEU A 158 -39.61 -1.44 -2.87
C LEU A 158 -38.97 -1.71 -4.24
N TYR A 159 -37.72 -1.31 -4.41
CA TYR A 159 -36.99 -1.49 -5.66
C TYR A 159 -35.50 -1.75 -5.36
N ILE A 160 -34.82 -2.35 -6.33
CA ILE A 160 -33.37 -2.58 -6.25
C ILE A 160 -32.61 -1.32 -6.70
N PRO A 161 -31.47 -0.95 -6.09
CA PRO A 161 -30.85 0.35 -6.28
C PRO A 161 -30.09 0.51 -7.62
N PHE A 162 -30.30 -0.41 -8.56
CA PHE A 162 -29.60 -0.49 -9.83
C PHE A 162 -30.56 -0.89 -10.96
N GLY A 163 -30.22 -0.52 -12.20
CA GLY A 163 -30.94 -0.96 -13.41
C GLY A 163 -32.36 -0.43 -13.53
N GLN A 164 -32.68 0.67 -12.83
CA GLN A 164 -33.99 1.33 -12.92
C GLN A 164 -34.04 2.24 -14.15
N GLU A 165 -35.22 2.40 -14.74
CA GLU A 165 -35.41 3.31 -15.90
C GLU A 165 -35.14 4.77 -15.53
N PHE A 166 -35.52 5.18 -14.31
CA PHE A 166 -35.31 6.53 -13.81
C PHE A 166 -33.98 6.65 -13.06
N SER A 167 -33.14 7.60 -13.45
CA SER A 167 -31.84 7.88 -12.81
C SER A 167 -31.96 8.19 -11.32
N ALA A 168 -33.06 8.81 -10.87
CA ALA A 168 -33.32 9.12 -9.46
C ALA A 168 -33.49 7.89 -8.56
N LEU A 169 -33.73 6.71 -9.14
CA LEU A 169 -33.84 5.43 -8.43
C LEU A 169 -32.54 4.60 -8.54
N ASN A 170 -31.55 5.07 -9.29
CA ASN A 170 -30.25 4.42 -9.42
C ASN A 170 -29.26 5.04 -8.43
N HIS A 171 -28.96 4.31 -7.35
CA HIS A 171 -28.07 4.77 -6.26
C HIS A 171 -26.63 4.28 -6.40
N GLY A 172 -26.30 3.60 -7.50
CA GLY A 172 -24.99 2.97 -7.69
C GLY A 172 -23.81 3.94 -7.70
N ALA A 173 -24.03 5.21 -8.02
CA ALA A 173 -23.00 6.25 -7.95
C ALA A 173 -22.41 6.42 -6.54
N ARG A 174 -23.20 6.19 -5.47
CA ARG A 174 -22.67 6.24 -4.09
C ARG A 174 -21.78 5.06 -3.76
N LEU A 175 -22.09 3.89 -4.31
CA LEU A 175 -21.27 2.70 -4.11
C LEU A 175 -19.97 2.80 -4.91
N SER A 176 -20.01 3.36 -6.12
CA SER A 176 -18.80 3.55 -6.94
C SER A 176 -17.78 4.48 -6.28
N LEU A 177 -18.24 5.51 -5.54
CA LEU A 177 -17.36 6.36 -4.73
C LEU A 177 -16.59 5.55 -3.68
N THR A 178 -17.27 4.66 -2.96
CA THR A 178 -16.61 3.79 -1.98
C THR A 178 -15.65 2.81 -2.62
N MET A 179 -15.99 2.28 -3.80
CA MET A 179 -15.09 1.41 -4.56
C MET A 179 -13.82 2.16 -5.00
N GLN A 180 -13.96 3.41 -5.47
CA GLN A 180 -12.81 4.24 -5.84
C GLN A 180 -11.87 4.46 -4.65
N VAL A 181 -12.37 4.86 -3.47
CA VAL A 181 -11.53 5.03 -2.27
C VAL A 181 -10.78 3.74 -1.92
N ILE A 182 -11.44 2.59 -2.03
CA ILE A 182 -10.81 1.29 -1.75
C ILE A 182 -9.69 1.01 -2.77
N SER A 183 -9.94 1.25 -4.05
CA SER A 183 -8.93 1.08 -5.12
C SER A 183 -7.73 1.99 -4.91
N GLU A 184 -7.93 3.26 -4.57
CA GLU A 184 -6.85 4.22 -4.25
C GLU A 184 -6.03 3.74 -3.03
N ILE A 185 -6.70 3.29 -1.97
CA ILE A 185 -6.02 2.72 -0.78
C ILE A 185 -5.24 1.45 -1.14
N ILE A 186 -5.75 0.61 -2.05
CA ILE A 186 -5.05 -0.59 -2.51
C ILE A 186 -3.79 -0.21 -3.29
N VAL A 187 -3.88 0.73 -4.24
CA VAL A 187 -2.74 1.23 -5.02
C VAL A 187 -1.66 1.76 -4.09
N MET A 188 -2.03 2.64 -3.15
CA MET A 188 -1.11 3.14 -2.12
C MET A 188 -0.56 2.00 -1.25
N GLY A 189 -1.41 1.05 -0.89
CA GLY A 189 -1.07 -0.11 -0.09
C GLY A 189 0.04 -0.95 -0.71
N VAL A 190 -0.02 -1.24 -2.02
CA VAL A 190 1.01 -2.04 -2.70
C VAL A 190 2.42 -1.48 -2.44
N VAL A 191 2.64 -0.18 -2.65
CA VAL A 191 3.97 0.41 -2.47
C VAL A 191 4.32 0.64 -0.99
N PHE A 192 3.34 1.10 -0.17
CA PHE A 192 3.62 1.58 1.18
C PHE A 192 3.39 0.55 2.31
N ILE A 193 2.79 -0.61 2.04
CA ILE A 193 2.72 -1.74 3.00
C ILE A 193 4.10 -2.11 3.58
N PRO A 194 5.16 -2.36 2.78
CA PRO A 194 6.47 -2.68 3.34
C PRO A 194 7.01 -1.55 4.22
N VAL A 195 6.78 -0.29 3.85
CA VAL A 195 7.18 0.87 4.66
C VAL A 195 6.44 0.88 6.00
N LEU A 196 5.12 0.73 5.99
CA LEU A 196 4.29 0.74 7.20
C LEU A 196 4.64 -0.42 8.14
N PHE A 197 4.76 -1.65 7.64
CA PHE A 197 5.17 -2.79 8.46
C PHE A 197 6.61 -2.65 8.95
N GLY A 198 7.51 -2.08 8.15
CA GLY A 198 8.89 -1.84 8.53
C GLY A 198 8.97 -0.87 9.71
N LEU A 199 8.24 0.24 9.63
CA LEU A 199 8.13 1.23 10.69
C LEU A 199 7.50 0.63 11.96
N ILE A 200 6.39 -0.12 11.84
CA ILE A 200 5.80 -0.85 12.98
C ILE A 200 6.82 -1.82 13.58
N GLY A 201 7.58 -2.54 12.76
CA GLY A 201 8.64 -3.46 13.17
C GLY A 201 9.73 -2.79 13.99
N ILE A 202 10.27 -1.68 13.47
CA ILE A 202 11.37 -0.93 14.10
C ILE A 202 10.92 -0.28 15.40
N TRP A 203 9.79 0.44 15.39
CA TRP A 203 9.36 1.26 16.53
C TRP A 203 8.64 0.45 17.62
N ASN A 204 7.94 -0.63 17.28
CA ASN A 204 7.33 -1.55 18.26
C ASN A 204 8.19 -2.78 18.58
N ILE A 205 9.41 -2.88 18.01
CA ILE A 205 10.33 -4.01 18.24
C ILE A 205 9.64 -5.34 17.88
N SER A 206 8.98 -5.36 16.72
CA SER A 206 8.19 -6.50 16.25
C SER A 206 8.92 -7.26 15.16
N MET A 207 9.51 -8.41 15.53
CA MET A 207 10.18 -9.30 14.57
C MET A 207 9.24 -9.76 13.45
N ARG A 208 7.97 -10.02 13.76
CA ARG A 208 6.97 -10.43 12.77
C ARG A 208 6.75 -9.37 11.68
N ALA A 209 6.74 -8.09 12.06
CA ALA A 209 6.54 -7.00 11.10
C ALA A 209 7.80 -6.73 10.26
N ILE A 210 8.99 -6.91 10.85
CA ILE A 210 10.27 -6.86 10.10
C ILE A 210 10.30 -7.97 9.05
N ILE A 211 9.98 -9.21 9.43
CA ILE A 211 9.92 -10.34 8.50
C ILE A 211 8.91 -10.06 7.38
N ALA A 212 7.71 -9.56 7.71
CA ALA A 212 6.70 -9.23 6.69
C ALA A 212 7.22 -8.22 5.65
N THR A 213 7.96 -7.20 6.11
CA THR A 213 8.56 -6.18 5.23
C THR A 213 9.60 -6.78 4.30
N ILE A 214 10.50 -7.61 4.84
CA ILE A 214 11.54 -8.30 4.06
C ILE A 214 10.89 -9.25 3.05
N SER A 215 9.92 -10.06 3.49
CA SER A 215 9.20 -10.99 2.62
C SER A 215 8.49 -10.28 1.48
N TYR A 216 7.82 -9.14 1.76
CA TYR A 216 7.17 -8.34 0.74
C TYR A 216 8.19 -7.82 -0.30
N SER A 217 9.31 -7.29 0.18
CA SER A 217 10.39 -6.77 -0.67
C SER A 217 11.01 -7.86 -1.54
N VAL A 218 11.29 -9.03 -0.97
CA VAL A 218 11.85 -10.19 -1.69
C VAL A 218 10.86 -10.73 -2.72
N MET A 219 9.56 -10.81 -2.37
CA MET A 219 8.52 -11.22 -3.30
C MET A 219 8.49 -10.30 -4.54
N PHE A 220 8.60 -8.99 -4.35
CA PHE A 220 8.62 -8.03 -5.45
C PHE A 220 9.84 -8.21 -6.37
N ILE A 221 11.01 -8.47 -5.79
CA ILE A 221 12.23 -8.79 -6.53
C ILE A 221 12.06 -10.10 -7.32
N ILE A 222 11.47 -11.13 -6.71
CA ILE A 222 11.21 -12.41 -7.38
C ILE A 222 10.30 -12.20 -8.58
N PHE A 223 9.24 -11.38 -8.47
CA PHE A 223 8.38 -11.08 -9.62
C PHE A 223 9.17 -10.43 -10.76
N HIS A 224 9.99 -9.42 -10.49
CA HIS A 224 10.80 -8.76 -11.51
C HIS A 224 11.89 -9.68 -12.09
N ALA A 225 12.43 -10.59 -11.28
CA ALA A 225 13.35 -11.61 -11.75
C ALA A 225 12.65 -12.65 -12.65
N LEU A 226 11.42 -13.07 -12.34
CA LEU A 226 10.66 -14.00 -13.17
C LEU A 226 10.35 -13.41 -14.56
N LEU A 227 10.14 -12.10 -14.66
CA LEU A 227 9.91 -11.43 -15.93
C LEU A 227 11.14 -11.41 -16.86
N THR A 228 12.33 -11.76 -16.37
CA THR A 228 13.51 -11.91 -17.24
C THR A 228 13.45 -13.14 -18.13
N PHE A 229 12.60 -14.12 -17.81
CA PHE A 229 12.42 -15.29 -18.66
C PHE A 229 11.47 -14.94 -19.80
N GLU A 230 11.95 -15.06 -21.04
CA GLU A 230 11.19 -14.74 -22.26
C GLU A 230 9.83 -15.47 -22.32
N ALA A 231 9.78 -16.76 -21.97
CA ALA A 231 8.54 -17.53 -21.91
C ALA A 231 7.50 -16.96 -20.93
N VAL A 232 7.95 -16.35 -19.83
CA VAL A 232 7.06 -15.66 -18.87
C VAL A 232 6.71 -14.30 -19.42
N LEU A 233 7.67 -13.54 -19.94
CA LEU A 233 7.46 -12.22 -20.50
C LEU A 233 6.39 -12.26 -21.60
N GLU A 234 6.50 -13.16 -22.58
CA GLU A 234 5.51 -13.33 -23.66
C GLU A 234 4.09 -13.58 -23.15
N SER A 235 3.94 -14.32 -22.05
CA SER A 235 2.62 -14.58 -21.46
C SER A 235 2.03 -13.40 -20.69
N VAL A 236 2.85 -12.43 -20.27
CA VAL A 236 2.46 -11.32 -19.41
C VAL A 236 2.79 -9.95 -20.02
N GLN A 237 3.17 -9.88 -21.31
CA GLN A 237 3.60 -8.67 -22.02
C GLN A 237 2.64 -7.47 -21.88
N GLY A 238 1.34 -7.73 -21.63
CA GLY A 238 0.33 -6.70 -21.41
C GLY A 238 0.33 -5.99 -20.03
N ILE A 239 1.26 -6.28 -19.11
CA ILE A 239 1.28 -5.63 -17.78
C ILE A 239 2.25 -4.45 -17.66
N GLY A 240 3.10 -4.21 -18.67
CA GLY A 240 3.98 -3.04 -18.73
C GLY A 240 5.15 -3.01 -17.74
N LEU A 241 5.45 -4.10 -17.04
CA LEU A 241 6.59 -4.17 -16.12
C LEU A 241 7.92 -4.28 -16.88
N LYS A 242 8.94 -3.60 -16.38
CA LYS A 242 10.30 -3.64 -16.93
C LYS A 242 11.05 -4.88 -16.41
N PRO A 243 11.49 -5.81 -17.27
CA PRO A 243 12.33 -6.92 -16.84
C PRO A 243 13.72 -6.40 -16.43
N LEU A 244 14.39 -7.12 -15.52
CA LEU A 244 15.81 -6.88 -15.29
C LEU A 244 16.57 -7.19 -16.60
N PRO A 245 17.65 -6.45 -16.93
CA PRO A 245 18.49 -6.82 -18.06
C PRO A 245 18.99 -8.24 -17.81
N ALA A 246 18.61 -9.16 -18.68
CA ALA A 246 19.04 -10.55 -18.55
C ALA A 246 20.57 -10.55 -18.62
N GLN A 247 21.24 -11.12 -17.60
CA GLN A 247 22.66 -11.45 -17.66
C GLN A 247 22.93 -12.63 -18.61
N ILE A 248 22.19 -12.72 -19.71
CA ILE A 248 22.68 -13.42 -20.88
C ILE A 248 23.79 -12.51 -21.36
N GLY A 249 25.03 -12.84 -21.03
CA GLY A 249 26.16 -12.03 -21.45
C GLY A 249 26.01 -11.75 -22.94
N ASP A 250 26.09 -10.48 -23.34
CA ASP A 250 26.31 -10.12 -24.74
C ASP A 250 27.33 -11.11 -25.24
N SER A 251 26.99 -11.87 -26.29
CA SER A 251 27.84 -12.94 -26.80
C SER A 251 29.24 -12.37 -26.96
N THR A 252 30.12 -12.65 -26.00
CA THR A 252 31.43 -12.02 -26.02
C THR A 252 32.10 -12.59 -27.25
N LEU A 253 32.32 -11.74 -28.24
CA LEU A 253 33.05 -12.05 -29.47
C LEU A 253 34.51 -12.30 -29.09
N PHE A 254 34.78 -13.39 -28.37
CA PHE A 254 36.13 -13.87 -28.15
C PHE A 254 36.46 -14.85 -29.27
N GLY A 255 36.86 -14.31 -30.41
CA GLY A 255 37.40 -15.11 -31.53
C GLY A 255 36.38 -15.67 -32.52
N GLY A 256 35.18 -15.11 -32.63
CA GLY A 256 34.27 -15.38 -33.76
C GLY A 256 33.51 -16.72 -33.71
N LEU A 257 33.42 -17.36 -32.55
CA LEU A 257 32.55 -18.52 -32.37
C LEU A 257 31.36 -18.13 -31.48
N VAL A 258 30.19 -18.08 -32.12
CA VAL A 258 28.90 -17.93 -31.45
C VAL A 258 28.62 -19.24 -30.71
N SER A 259 28.60 -19.21 -29.38
CA SER A 259 27.95 -20.28 -28.61
C SER A 259 26.45 -19.97 -28.53
N PRO A 260 25.58 -20.97 -28.75
CA PRO A 260 24.13 -20.80 -28.68
C PRO A 260 23.66 -20.40 -27.28
#